data_AF-A0A0S8DLZ0-F1
#
_entry.id   AF-A0A0S8DLZ0-F1
#
_cell.length_a   1.000
_cell.length_b   1.000
_cell.length_c   1.000
_cell.angle_alpha   90.00
_cell.angle_beta   90.00
_cell.angle_gamma   90.00
#
_symmetry.space_group_name_H-M   'P 1'
#
loop_
_entity.id
_entity.type
_entity.pdbx_description
1 polymer ?
#
loop_
_entity_poly.entity_id
_entity_poly.type
_entity_poly.pdbx_seq_one_letter_code
_entity_poly.pdbx_strand_id
1 'polypeptide(L)'
;MTIYTQNGVSEQYKIISVMRYSKSFLITLCTLSLLFIIVPNDGYSSREYYTVQTASFVTLEDARSHYESITIKLAEKHLDHLRIEKIGDYFSVRIGKFDDRLAAEKIFLSIKRQFPSAIMRKAYIKEERTKLRYSQKKPLRRIKKQRNPDTGSVPDVSRSWVSVNPDTTDMSAAEHEKNGNRFLKAGDYFQAAEEFRMAIDKGLKHPVTYWKLSEALYELKFVEEAIIELEKAVALSPMNDVLKVELAKLYLVKDRREDARKQLTAAFTINPCSADLHYYLGENFLRMKEYEKAWYSARAAKGLGHRSENLIRKLALLSQEPESYQWDSDDALFIRQILVKDFETAGRIVKGIADGQLFEDIADAESMIPGKPIGGYMGRYDKSDLDPKISEALLSQKVFSEPVIVETERGFHIVQRVANFDVYLQSLLLAGSE
;
A
#
# COMPACT_ATOMS: atom_id res chain seq x y z
N MET A 1 62.59 -33.47 -11.09
CA MET A 1 62.62 -34.88 -10.68
C MET A 1 61.89 -34.97 -9.35
N THR A 2 60.77 -35.71 -9.35
CA THR A 2 59.93 -36.22 -8.25
C THR A 2 60.81 -36.70 -7.06
N ILE A 3 60.43 -36.70 -5.77
CA ILE A 3 59.40 -37.46 -5.01
C ILE A 3 59.40 -36.84 -3.56
N TYR A 4 58.28 -36.39 -2.97
CA TYR A 4 57.44 -37.01 -1.91
C TYR A 4 58.21 -37.82 -0.82
N THR A 5 57.93 -37.82 0.50
CA THR A 5 56.71 -38.16 1.28
C THR A 5 57.04 -37.91 2.80
N GLN A 6 56.22 -37.22 3.61
CA GLN A 6 55.07 -37.66 4.45
C GLN A 6 55.34 -37.82 5.97
N ASN A 7 54.26 -37.52 6.73
CA ASN A 7 53.87 -37.94 8.10
C ASN A 7 54.47 -37.13 9.27
N GLY A 8 53.73 -36.66 10.29
CA GLY A 8 52.35 -36.88 10.73
C GLY A 8 52.35 -36.85 12.29
N VAL A 9 51.85 -35.78 12.93
CA VAL A 9 50.64 -35.74 13.80
C VAL A 9 50.81 -36.17 15.30
N SER A 10 50.35 -35.25 16.17
CA SER A 10 49.72 -35.34 17.53
C SER A 10 50.49 -35.59 18.83
N GLU A 11 50.31 -34.67 19.81
CA GLU A 11 49.70 -34.85 21.16
C GLU A 11 49.88 -33.53 21.96
N GLN A 12 48.89 -32.68 22.26
CA GLN A 12 47.74 -32.70 23.18
C GLN A 12 48.00 -32.78 24.71
N TYR A 13 47.69 -31.65 25.38
CA TYR A 13 47.23 -31.41 26.77
C TYR A 13 48.16 -31.58 28.00
N LYS A 14 48.40 -30.45 28.69
CA LYS A 14 48.16 -30.34 30.16
C LYS A 14 47.98 -28.87 30.59
N ILE A 15 46.73 -28.54 30.92
CA ILE A 15 46.32 -27.35 31.68
C ILE A 15 46.17 -27.81 33.14
N ILE A 16 46.57 -26.97 34.11
CA ILE A 16 45.80 -26.54 35.31
C ILE A 16 46.72 -26.13 36.49
N SER A 17 46.59 -24.85 36.90
CA SER A 17 46.69 -24.28 38.28
C SER A 17 48.11 -24.09 38.88
N VAL A 18 48.52 -22.97 39.49
CA VAL A 18 47.88 -22.22 40.61
C VAL A 18 48.33 -20.75 40.68
N MET A 19 47.34 -19.84 40.68
CA MET A 19 47.17 -18.55 41.38
C MET A 19 48.38 -17.67 41.84
N ARG A 20 48.41 -16.44 41.31
CA ARG A 20 48.79 -15.21 42.03
C ARG A 20 47.79 -14.10 41.68
N TYR A 21 46.77 -13.91 42.50
CA TYR A 21 45.84 -12.78 42.40
C TYR A 21 46.41 -11.59 43.19
N SER A 22 46.66 -10.47 42.49
CA SER A 22 47.11 -9.22 43.10
C SER A 22 45.90 -8.45 43.65
N LYS A 23 46.09 -7.82 44.82
CA LYS A 23 45.10 -7.03 45.57
C LYS A 23 44.47 -5.87 44.77
N SER A 24 44.98 -5.57 43.58
CA SER A 24 44.50 -4.52 42.69
C SER A 24 43.23 -4.89 41.91
N PHE A 25 42.92 -6.19 41.73
CA PHE A 25 41.74 -6.61 40.94
C PHE A 25 40.43 -6.58 41.74
N LEU A 26 40.50 -6.74 43.07
CA LEU A 26 39.33 -6.72 43.95
C LEU A 26 38.78 -5.29 44.16
N ILE A 27 39.65 -4.28 44.07
CA ILE A 27 39.26 -2.88 44.27
C ILE A 27 38.54 -2.32 43.02
N THR A 28 38.94 -2.75 41.82
CA THR A 28 38.28 -2.34 40.57
C THR A 28 36.89 -2.94 40.41
N LEU A 29 36.64 -4.14 40.96
CA LEU A 29 35.31 -4.77 40.94
C LEU A 29 34.33 -4.07 41.90
N CYS A 30 34.80 -3.57 43.05
CA CYS A 30 33.98 -2.83 44.00
C CYS A 30 33.64 -1.39 43.55
N THR A 31 34.51 -0.73 42.79
CA THR A 31 34.21 0.60 42.24
C THR A 31 33.29 0.56 41.01
N LEU A 32 33.27 -0.56 40.26
CA LEU A 32 32.30 -0.75 39.17
C LEU A 32 30.90 -1.10 39.67
N SER A 33 30.77 -1.72 40.85
CA SER A 33 29.47 -2.04 41.46
C SER A 33 28.81 -0.86 42.20
N LEU A 34 29.53 0.24 42.45
CA LEU A 34 29.00 1.42 43.15
C LEU A 34 28.68 2.62 42.24
N LEU A 35 28.90 2.51 40.92
CA LEU A 35 28.47 3.50 39.93
C LEU A 35 27.11 3.18 39.27
N PHE A 36 26.41 2.14 39.73
CA PHE A 36 25.07 1.76 39.27
C PHE A 36 23.94 2.20 40.23
N ILE A 37 24.20 3.15 41.12
CA ILE A 37 23.19 3.73 42.00
C ILE A 37 23.34 5.25 41.93
N ILE A 38 22.88 5.82 40.83
CA ILE A 38 22.13 7.08 40.64
C ILE A 38 21.91 7.13 39.11
N VAL A 39 21.12 6.19 38.61
CA VAL A 39 20.35 6.45 37.39
C VAL A 39 19.04 7.02 37.92
N PRO A 40 18.59 8.21 37.47
CA PRO A 40 17.25 8.66 37.77
C PRO A 40 16.31 7.53 37.36
N ASN A 41 15.41 7.13 38.26
CA ASN A 41 14.34 6.21 37.97
C ASN A 41 13.41 6.87 36.94
N ASP A 42 13.81 6.82 35.69
CA ASP A 42 13.02 7.23 34.56
C ASP A 42 11.92 6.19 34.41
N GLY A 43 10.72 6.55 34.88
CA GLY A 43 9.49 5.77 34.76
C GLY A 43 8.99 5.61 33.33
N TYR A 44 9.85 5.22 32.39
CA TYR A 44 9.49 4.86 31.02
C TYR A 44 9.23 3.36 30.93
N SER A 45 8.00 2.94 30.60
CA SER A 45 7.82 1.57 30.13
C SER A 45 8.39 1.48 28.71
N SER A 46 9.59 0.91 28.55
CA SER A 46 10.18 0.54 27.25
C SER A 46 9.50 -0.67 26.59
N ARG A 47 8.35 -1.10 27.13
CA ARG A 47 7.60 -2.29 26.74
C ARG A 47 6.28 -1.90 26.09
N GLU A 48 5.99 -2.50 24.94
CA GLU A 48 4.71 -2.36 24.25
C GLU A 48 3.66 -3.30 24.86
N TYR A 49 2.42 -2.81 24.93
CA TYR A 49 1.27 -3.60 25.38
C TYR A 49 0.21 -3.61 24.29
N TYR A 50 -0.54 -4.72 24.17
CA TYR A 50 -1.78 -4.70 23.42
C TYR A 50 -2.81 -3.84 24.16
N THR A 51 -3.46 -2.95 23.40
CA THR A 51 -4.48 -2.02 23.87
C THR A 51 -5.61 -1.97 22.85
N VAL A 52 -6.82 -1.66 23.29
CA VAL A 52 -7.96 -1.45 22.41
C VAL A 52 -8.21 0.05 22.31
N GLN A 53 -7.88 0.65 21.18
CA GLN A 53 -8.24 2.03 20.88
C GLN A 53 -9.69 2.07 20.39
N THR A 54 -10.55 2.80 21.07
CA THR A 54 -11.98 2.86 20.76
C THR A 54 -12.32 3.95 19.74
N ALA A 55 -11.61 5.08 19.81
CA ALA A 55 -11.68 6.19 18.86
C ALA A 55 -10.51 7.18 19.06
N SER A 56 -10.33 8.09 18.12
CA SER A 56 -9.45 9.27 18.23
C SER A 56 -10.23 10.55 17.91
N PHE A 57 -9.79 11.68 18.45
CA PHE A 57 -10.47 12.96 18.37
C PHE A 57 -9.47 14.12 18.25
N VAL A 58 -9.85 15.16 17.51
CA VAL A 58 -9.04 16.38 17.38
C VAL A 58 -9.03 17.16 18.70
N THR A 59 -10.15 17.21 19.42
CA THR A 59 -10.27 17.94 20.67
C THR A 59 -10.31 17.02 21.88
N LEU A 60 -9.86 17.53 23.03
CA LEU A 60 -9.94 16.80 24.30
C LEU A 60 -11.41 16.63 24.75
N GLU A 61 -12.29 17.55 24.37
CA GLU A 61 -13.68 17.56 24.81
C GLU A 61 -14.50 16.47 24.11
N ASP A 62 -14.28 16.26 22.81
CA ASP A 62 -14.90 15.15 22.08
C ASP A 62 -14.37 13.80 22.61
N ALA A 63 -13.07 13.73 22.93
CA ALA A 63 -12.47 12.55 23.55
C ALA A 63 -13.08 12.25 24.93
N ARG A 64 -13.36 13.29 25.73
CA ARG A 64 -14.05 13.14 27.03
C ARG A 64 -15.49 12.66 26.86
N SER A 65 -16.23 13.24 25.93
CA SER A 65 -17.61 12.80 25.63
C SER A 65 -17.67 11.32 25.24
N HIS A 66 -16.74 10.87 24.39
CA HIS A 66 -16.64 9.46 24.01
C HIS A 66 -16.19 8.57 25.18
N TYR A 67 -15.20 9.03 25.95
CA TYR A 67 -14.74 8.34 27.15
C TYR A 67 -15.90 8.13 28.15
N GLU A 68 -16.73 9.14 28.39
CA GLU A 68 -17.90 9.03 29.26
C GLU A 68 -18.92 8.03 28.72
N SER A 69 -19.20 8.06 27.42
CA SER A 69 -20.06 7.09 26.73
C SER A 69 -19.58 5.65 26.96
N ILE A 70 -18.27 5.40 26.93
CA ILE A 70 -17.67 4.10 27.25
C ILE A 70 -17.95 3.69 28.69
N THR A 71 -17.77 4.60 29.65
CA THR A 71 -18.01 4.30 31.08
C THR A 71 -19.48 3.96 31.39
N ILE A 72 -20.41 4.39 30.54
CA ILE A 72 -21.84 4.10 30.66
C ILE A 72 -22.21 2.78 29.97
N LYS A 73 -21.61 2.51 28.80
CA LYS A 73 -22.01 1.39 27.92
C LYS A 73 -21.29 0.08 28.23
N LEU A 74 -20.05 0.14 28.70
CA LEU A 74 -19.29 -1.06 29.02
C LEU A 74 -19.44 -1.46 30.50
N ALA A 75 -19.46 -2.76 30.74
CA ALA A 75 -19.38 -3.30 32.09
C ALA A 75 -18.05 -2.89 32.75
N GLU A 76 -18.07 -2.65 34.07
CA GLU A 76 -16.92 -2.14 34.81
C GLU A 76 -15.64 -2.98 34.63
N LYS A 77 -15.79 -4.30 34.52
CA LYS A 77 -14.69 -5.25 34.24
C LYS A 77 -13.95 -4.99 32.91
N HIS A 78 -14.54 -4.23 32.00
CA HIS A 78 -13.93 -3.85 30.71
C HIS A 78 -13.34 -2.44 30.71
N LEU A 79 -13.45 -1.68 31.80
CA LEU A 79 -12.93 -0.31 31.91
C LEU A 79 -11.47 -0.27 32.41
N ASP A 80 -10.86 -1.44 32.58
CA ASP A 80 -9.48 -1.53 33.04
C ASP A 80 -8.53 -0.81 32.07
N HIS A 81 -7.62 -0.01 32.62
CA HIS A 81 -6.72 0.86 31.87
C HIS A 81 -7.39 1.80 30.84
N LEU A 82 -8.69 2.08 30.99
CA LEU A 82 -9.39 3.09 30.18
C LEU A 82 -8.75 4.47 30.41
N ARG A 83 -8.38 5.14 29.32
CA ARG A 83 -7.68 6.42 29.36
C ARG A 83 -7.83 7.22 28.07
N ILE A 84 -7.56 8.52 28.17
CA ILE A 84 -7.36 9.42 27.05
C ILE A 84 -5.87 9.73 26.96
N GLU A 85 -5.24 9.49 25.81
CA GLU A 85 -3.83 9.84 25.54
C GLU A 85 -3.75 10.94 24.49
N LYS A 86 -2.94 11.97 24.72
CA LYS A 86 -2.56 12.93 23.66
C LYS A 86 -1.45 12.33 22.81
N ILE A 87 -1.71 12.14 21.52
CA ILE A 87 -0.77 11.58 20.53
C ILE A 87 -0.64 12.60 19.41
N GLY A 88 0.51 13.30 19.35
CA GLY A 88 0.68 14.42 18.42
C GLY A 88 -0.39 15.49 18.63
N ASP A 89 -1.16 15.74 17.58
CA ASP A 89 -2.21 16.78 17.54
C ASP A 89 -3.61 16.25 17.90
N TYR A 90 -3.75 14.98 18.29
CA TYR A 90 -5.04 14.38 18.61
C TYR A 90 -5.06 13.66 19.96
N PHE A 91 -6.25 13.24 20.38
CA PHE A 91 -6.54 12.51 21.61
C PHE A 91 -7.09 11.13 21.27
N SER A 92 -6.49 10.08 21.81
CA SER A 92 -6.89 8.68 21.60
C SER A 92 -7.53 8.12 22.86
N VAL A 93 -8.72 7.54 22.75
CA VAL A 93 -9.38 6.85 23.86
C VAL A 93 -9.04 5.37 23.77
N ARG A 94 -8.42 4.82 24.83
CA ARG A 94 -7.86 3.47 24.84
C ARG A 94 -8.28 2.72 26.07
N ILE A 95 -8.49 1.42 25.92
CA ILE A 95 -8.85 0.45 26.96
C ILE A 95 -7.78 -0.62 27.02
N GLY A 96 -7.47 -1.08 28.23
CA GLY A 96 -6.64 -2.23 28.46
C GLY A 96 -5.14 -1.98 28.34
N LYS A 97 -4.41 -2.92 28.95
CA LYS A 97 -2.96 -3.05 28.96
C LYS A 97 -2.67 -4.55 29.05
N PHE A 98 -2.52 -5.22 27.91
CA PHE A 98 -2.35 -6.66 27.87
C PHE A 98 -0.97 -7.02 27.33
N ASP A 99 -0.27 -7.88 28.04
CA ASP A 99 0.97 -8.48 27.55
C ASP A 99 0.71 -9.52 26.44
N ASP A 100 -0.43 -10.20 26.52
CA ASP A 100 -0.85 -11.26 25.61
C ASP A 100 -1.95 -10.82 24.64
N ARG A 101 -1.86 -11.28 23.40
CA ARG A 101 -2.81 -10.95 22.32
C ARG A 101 -4.18 -11.56 22.55
N LEU A 102 -4.25 -12.81 23.02
CA LEU A 102 -5.53 -13.51 23.24
C LEU A 102 -6.35 -12.83 24.34
N ALA A 103 -5.71 -12.34 25.39
CA ALA A 103 -6.35 -11.55 26.43
C ALA A 103 -6.96 -10.25 25.87
N ALA A 104 -6.22 -9.54 25.02
CA ALA A 104 -6.68 -8.33 24.36
C ALA A 104 -7.83 -8.61 23.38
N GLU A 105 -7.77 -9.71 22.63
CA GLU A 105 -8.76 -10.09 21.61
C GLU A 105 -10.12 -10.41 22.22
N LYS A 106 -10.16 -11.10 23.36
CA LYS A 106 -11.41 -11.38 24.09
C LYS A 106 -12.16 -10.09 24.45
N ILE A 107 -11.43 -9.10 24.97
CA ILE A 107 -12.01 -7.81 25.36
C ILE A 107 -12.37 -7.00 24.11
N PHE A 108 -11.50 -6.99 23.10
CA PHE A 108 -11.72 -6.34 21.82
C PHE A 108 -13.04 -6.76 21.17
N LEU A 109 -13.31 -8.06 21.05
CA LEU A 109 -14.56 -8.57 20.45
C LEU A 109 -15.81 -8.11 21.23
N SER A 110 -15.72 -8.06 22.55
CA SER A 110 -16.82 -7.57 23.40
C SER A 110 -17.10 -6.07 23.22
N ILE A 111 -16.04 -5.28 23.00
CA ILE A 111 -16.12 -3.82 22.78
C ILE A 111 -16.60 -3.53 21.37
N LYS A 112 -16.10 -4.27 20.37
CA LYS A 112 -16.35 -4.07 18.93
C LYS A 112 -17.84 -4.06 18.59
N ARG A 113 -18.64 -4.86 19.32
CA ARG A 113 -20.10 -4.90 19.16
C ARG A 113 -20.79 -3.57 19.52
N GLN A 114 -20.28 -2.86 20.53
CA GLN A 114 -20.84 -1.59 21.00
C GLN A 114 -20.13 -0.37 20.42
N PHE A 115 -18.87 -0.55 20.03
CA PHE A 115 -18.00 0.46 19.43
C PHE A 115 -17.36 -0.14 18.17
N PRO A 116 -18.05 -0.09 17.01
CA PRO A 116 -17.54 -0.63 15.76
C PRO A 116 -16.21 0.01 15.32
N SER A 117 -15.93 1.23 15.78
CA SER A 117 -14.67 1.96 15.57
C SER A 117 -13.49 1.38 16.36
N ALA A 118 -13.71 0.48 17.32
CA ALA A 118 -12.64 -0.05 18.14
C ALA A 118 -11.63 -0.85 17.30
N ILE A 119 -10.35 -0.73 17.65
CA ILE A 119 -9.22 -1.45 17.04
C ILE A 119 -8.25 -1.92 18.12
N MET A 120 -7.67 -3.11 17.94
CA MET A 120 -6.63 -3.64 18.81
C MET A 120 -5.25 -3.30 18.24
N ARG A 121 -4.34 -2.74 19.04
CA ARG A 121 -2.98 -2.38 18.63
C ARG A 121 -1.98 -2.55 19.76
N LYS A 122 -0.71 -2.78 19.40
CA LYS A 122 0.42 -2.58 20.33
C LYS A 122 0.71 -1.10 20.48
N ALA A 123 0.95 -0.64 21.71
CA ALA A 123 1.35 0.73 22.00
C ALA A 123 2.19 0.80 23.28
N TYR A 124 3.11 1.77 23.32
CA TYR A 124 3.76 2.21 24.55
C TYR A 124 2.76 3.03 25.37
N ILE A 125 2.65 2.72 26.66
CA ILE A 125 1.84 3.51 27.58
C ILE A 125 2.78 4.54 28.23
N LYS A 126 2.52 5.81 27.94
CA LYS A 126 3.32 6.94 28.43
C LYS A 126 2.45 7.79 29.35
N GLU A 127 2.81 7.86 30.63
CA GLU A 127 2.03 8.58 31.63
C GLU A 127 1.94 10.08 31.29
N GLU A 128 2.99 10.67 30.72
CA GLU A 128 3.02 12.06 30.29
C GLU A 128 2.01 12.40 29.17
N ARG A 129 1.56 11.38 28.41
CA ARG A 129 0.53 11.53 27.37
C ARG A 129 -0.88 11.40 27.93
N THR A 130 -1.04 10.77 29.09
CA THR A 130 -2.35 10.47 29.65
C THR A 130 -3.00 11.76 30.18
N LYS A 131 -4.16 12.11 29.62
CA LYS A 131 -4.95 13.30 29.98
C LYS A 131 -6.11 12.98 30.91
N LEU A 132 -6.60 11.75 30.86
CA LEU A 132 -7.63 11.24 31.74
C LEU A 132 -7.44 9.74 31.90
N ARG A 133 -7.66 9.23 33.10
CA ARG A 133 -7.59 7.80 33.40
C ARG A 133 -8.81 7.41 34.23
N TYR A 134 -9.32 6.22 33.97
CA TYR A 134 -10.39 5.65 34.75
C TYR A 134 -9.89 5.30 36.16
N SER A 135 -10.61 5.78 37.17
CA SER A 135 -10.35 5.48 38.57
C SER A 135 -11.68 5.20 39.25
N GLN A 136 -11.76 4.10 39.98
CA GLN A 136 -12.99 3.64 40.65
C GLN A 136 -13.49 4.59 41.76
N LYS A 137 -12.78 5.69 42.07
CA LYS A 137 -13.13 6.64 43.14
C LYS A 137 -13.83 7.90 42.62
N LYS A 138 -15.10 7.78 42.21
CA LYS A 138 -16.25 8.73 42.41
C LYS A 138 -17.30 8.57 41.30
N PRO A 139 -18.61 8.51 41.62
CA PRO A 139 -19.66 8.59 40.60
C PRO A 139 -19.71 10.01 40.02
N LEU A 140 -19.65 10.12 38.69
CA LEU A 140 -19.90 11.39 37.98
C LEU A 140 -21.34 11.85 38.28
N ARG A 141 -21.47 13.11 38.70
CA ARG A 141 -22.76 13.74 39.05
C ARG A 141 -23.73 13.62 37.88
N ARG A 142 -24.90 13.04 38.17
CA ARG A 142 -26.06 12.92 37.29
C ARG A 142 -26.48 14.32 36.81
N ILE A 143 -26.29 14.64 35.53
CA ILE A 143 -26.89 15.83 34.91
C ILE A 143 -28.41 15.64 34.96
N LYS A 144 -29.12 16.51 35.69
CA LYS A 144 -30.58 16.53 35.74
C LYS A 144 -31.10 16.96 34.36
N LYS A 145 -31.59 16.00 33.56
CA LYS A 145 -32.44 16.28 32.40
C LYS A 145 -33.81 16.74 32.91
N GLN A 146 -34.18 17.98 32.66
CA GLN A 146 -35.59 18.41 32.76
C GLN A 146 -36.41 17.57 31.78
N ARG A 147 -37.47 16.97 32.32
CA ARG A 147 -38.45 16.15 31.62
C ARG A 147 -39.56 17.10 31.14
N ASN A 148 -39.97 16.99 29.89
CA ASN A 148 -41.33 17.34 29.51
C ASN A 148 -41.95 16.12 28.80
N PRO A 149 -43.19 15.73 29.14
CA PRO A 149 -43.82 14.54 28.60
C PRO A 149 -44.54 14.88 27.29
N ASP A 150 -44.54 13.97 26.32
CA ASP A 150 -45.78 13.43 25.77
C ASP A 150 -45.55 12.32 24.73
N THR A 151 -46.35 11.27 24.93
CA THR A 151 -46.96 10.33 23.97
C THR A 151 -46.09 9.52 22.98
N GLY A 152 -45.85 8.26 23.38
CA GLY A 152 -46.43 7.08 22.72
C GLY A 152 -46.26 6.91 21.20
N SER A 153 -45.19 6.24 20.80
CA SER A 153 -45.16 5.17 19.78
C SER A 153 -43.73 4.64 19.72
N VAL A 154 -43.56 3.31 19.69
CA VAL A 154 -42.24 2.66 19.54
C VAL A 154 -41.87 2.73 18.05
N PRO A 155 -40.78 3.41 17.64
CA PRO A 155 -40.29 3.33 16.27
C PRO A 155 -39.15 2.31 16.17
N ASP A 156 -39.29 1.49 15.13
CA ASP A 156 -38.36 0.56 14.50
C ASP A 156 -36.85 0.82 14.71
N VAL A 157 -36.10 -0.25 14.99
CA VAL A 157 -34.69 -0.28 15.41
C VAL A 157 -33.71 -0.13 14.23
N SER A 158 -34.13 0.46 13.12
CA SER A 158 -33.30 0.58 11.90
C SER A 158 -32.60 1.94 11.73
N ARG A 159 -32.87 2.96 12.56
CA ARG A 159 -32.14 4.24 12.57
C ARG A 159 -32.17 4.92 13.95
N SER A 160 -31.04 5.02 14.68
CA SER A 160 -30.73 6.21 15.52
C SER A 160 -29.40 6.15 16.30
N TRP A 161 -28.38 6.75 15.69
CA TRP A 161 -27.49 7.81 16.17
C TRP A 161 -27.00 7.85 17.63
N VAL A 162 -25.66 7.72 17.72
CA VAL A 162 -24.77 8.33 18.70
C VAL A 162 -24.95 9.86 18.68
N SER A 163 -24.91 10.49 19.84
CA SER A 163 -24.89 11.94 20.00
C SER A 163 -23.61 12.52 19.39
N VAL A 164 -23.74 13.06 18.18
CA VAL A 164 -22.74 13.83 17.46
C VAL A 164 -22.87 15.29 17.91
N ASN A 165 -21.73 15.95 18.11
CA ASN A 165 -21.64 17.38 18.40
C ASN A 165 -22.32 18.17 17.25
N PRO A 166 -23.26 19.11 17.50
CA PRO A 166 -24.08 19.75 16.45
C PRO A 166 -23.29 20.53 15.38
N ASP A 167 -22.00 20.79 15.60
CA ASP A 167 -21.15 21.51 14.64
C ASP A 167 -20.48 20.59 13.59
N THR A 168 -20.57 19.26 13.72
CA THR A 168 -19.99 18.31 12.75
C THR A 168 -20.99 17.76 11.74
N THR A 169 -22.27 18.10 11.88
CA THR A 169 -23.36 17.59 11.03
C THR A 169 -23.45 18.22 9.64
N ASP A 170 -22.68 19.29 9.34
CA ASP A 170 -22.77 20.01 8.06
C ASP A 170 -21.48 19.97 7.20
N MET A 171 -20.53 19.10 7.53
CA MET A 171 -19.35 18.93 6.66
C MET A 171 -19.73 18.31 5.32
N SER A 172 -19.28 18.92 4.24
CA SER A 172 -19.51 18.44 2.87
C SER A 172 -18.67 17.19 2.60
N ALA A 173 -19.05 16.41 1.57
CA ALA A 173 -18.28 15.25 1.16
C ALA A 173 -16.82 15.59 0.78
N ALA A 174 -16.61 16.77 0.17
CA ALA A 174 -15.28 17.27 -0.19
C ALA A 174 -14.43 17.65 1.03
N GLU A 175 -15.05 18.17 2.10
CA GLU A 175 -14.31 18.49 3.33
C GLU A 175 -13.87 17.22 4.06
N HIS A 176 -14.73 16.20 4.09
CA HIS A 176 -14.36 14.87 4.57
C HIS A 176 -13.21 14.26 3.75
N GLU A 177 -13.25 14.34 2.41
CA GLU A 177 -12.14 13.87 1.58
C GLU A 177 -10.82 14.61 1.89
N LYS A 178 -10.89 15.94 2.07
CA LYS A 178 -9.74 16.77 2.42
C LYS A 178 -9.16 16.41 3.78
N ASN A 179 -10.00 16.17 4.78
CA ASN A 179 -9.57 15.70 6.09
C ASN A 179 -8.94 14.30 6.00
N GLY A 180 -9.55 13.39 5.23
CA GLY A 180 -9.00 12.07 4.94
C GLY A 180 -7.59 12.16 4.38
N ASN A 181 -7.36 13.04 3.39
CA ASN A 181 -6.04 13.29 2.82
C ASN A 181 -5.03 13.81 3.85
N ARG A 182 -5.46 14.71 4.74
CA ARG A 182 -4.59 15.26 5.81
C ARG A 182 -4.18 14.16 6.80
N PHE A 183 -5.13 13.33 7.23
CA PHE A 183 -4.84 12.23 8.14
C PHE A 183 -3.99 11.15 7.49
N LEU A 184 -4.23 10.83 6.21
CA LEU A 184 -3.43 9.88 5.45
C LEU A 184 -1.96 10.34 5.39
N LYS A 185 -1.71 11.61 5.05
CA LYS A 185 -0.37 12.21 5.05
C LYS A 185 0.29 12.22 6.43
N ALA A 186 -0.50 12.37 7.49
CA ALA A 186 -0.03 12.32 8.87
C ALA A 186 0.25 10.88 9.38
N GLY A 187 -0.09 9.85 8.59
CA GLY A 187 0.01 8.45 9.00
C GLY A 187 -1.09 8.01 9.98
N ASP A 188 -2.11 8.84 10.21
CA ASP A 188 -3.31 8.44 10.96
C ASP A 188 -4.30 7.75 10.03
N TYR A 189 -3.95 6.53 9.66
CA TYR A 189 -4.74 5.73 8.72
C TYR A 189 -6.16 5.43 9.22
N PHE A 190 -6.39 5.46 10.53
CA PHE A 190 -7.74 5.22 11.06
C PHE A 190 -8.67 6.40 10.80
N GLN A 191 -8.24 7.61 11.15
CA GLN A 191 -9.02 8.81 10.85
C GLN A 191 -9.14 9.03 9.35
N ALA A 192 -8.08 8.73 8.59
CA ALA A 192 -8.13 8.77 7.13
C ALA A 192 -9.26 7.88 6.59
N ALA A 193 -9.34 6.61 7.03
CA ALA A 193 -10.36 5.68 6.58
C ALA A 193 -11.79 6.15 6.94
N GLU A 194 -11.99 6.66 8.16
CA GLU A 194 -13.32 7.14 8.59
C GLU A 194 -13.75 8.39 7.82
N GLU A 195 -12.85 9.34 7.59
CA GLU A 195 -13.13 10.54 6.80
C GLU A 195 -13.44 10.19 5.34
N PHE A 196 -12.68 9.28 4.71
CA PHE A 196 -13.00 8.83 3.35
C PHE A 196 -14.34 8.09 3.28
N ARG A 197 -14.69 7.26 4.28
CA ARG A 197 -16.02 6.63 4.37
C ARG A 197 -17.13 7.66 4.47
N MET A 198 -16.96 8.68 5.31
CA MET A 198 -17.94 9.77 5.43
C MET A 198 -18.12 10.55 4.13
N ALA A 199 -17.03 10.78 3.40
CA ALA A 199 -17.09 11.39 2.06
C ALA A 199 -17.92 10.53 1.09
N ILE A 200 -17.66 9.22 1.07
CA ILE A 200 -18.37 8.25 0.21
C ILE A 200 -19.85 8.15 0.60
N ASP A 201 -20.17 8.07 1.89
CA ASP A 201 -21.55 7.98 2.41
C ASP A 201 -22.37 9.24 2.07
N LYS A 202 -21.71 10.40 1.96
CA LYS A 202 -22.30 11.66 1.49
C LYS A 202 -22.39 11.75 -0.04
N GLY A 203 -22.07 10.68 -0.76
CA GLY A 203 -22.26 10.55 -2.20
C GLY A 203 -21.01 10.82 -3.05
N LEU A 204 -19.83 11.01 -2.46
CA LEU A 204 -18.60 11.19 -3.23
C LEU A 204 -18.20 9.87 -3.89
N LYS A 205 -18.40 9.79 -5.21
CA LYS A 205 -18.11 8.60 -6.02
C LYS A 205 -16.88 8.81 -6.91
N HIS A 206 -15.75 9.19 -6.32
CA HIS A 206 -14.50 9.41 -7.05
C HIS A 206 -13.55 8.22 -6.89
N PRO A 207 -12.97 7.68 -7.99
CA PRO A 207 -12.02 6.55 -7.92
C PRO A 207 -10.88 6.80 -6.92
N VAL A 208 -10.35 8.02 -6.90
CA VAL A 208 -9.25 8.44 -6.03
C VAL A 208 -9.62 8.33 -4.54
N THR A 209 -10.86 8.64 -4.17
CA THR A 209 -11.32 8.55 -2.78
C THR A 209 -11.37 7.09 -2.31
N TYR A 210 -11.89 6.18 -3.15
CA TYR A 210 -11.88 4.75 -2.89
C TYR A 210 -10.47 4.17 -2.82
N TRP A 211 -9.57 4.60 -3.70
CA TRP A 211 -8.16 4.20 -3.65
C TRP A 211 -7.48 4.63 -2.35
N LYS A 212 -7.68 5.88 -1.92
CA LYS A 212 -7.08 6.37 -0.67
C LYS A 212 -7.68 5.72 0.58
N LEU A 213 -8.97 5.38 0.56
CA LEU A 213 -9.56 4.54 1.60
C LEU A 213 -8.90 3.16 1.62
N SER A 214 -8.69 2.55 0.46
CA SER A 214 -7.93 1.30 0.32
C SER A 214 -6.53 1.40 0.90
N GLU A 215 -5.78 2.47 0.60
CA GLU A 215 -4.44 2.71 1.13
C GLU A 215 -4.46 2.80 2.67
N ALA A 216 -5.39 3.58 3.22
CA ALA A 216 -5.58 3.67 4.67
C ALA A 216 -5.88 2.30 5.28
N LEU A 217 -6.80 1.53 4.70
CA LEU A 217 -7.17 0.18 5.17
C LEU A 217 -6.00 -0.82 5.07
N TYR A 218 -5.20 -0.74 4.01
CA TYR A 218 -4.01 -1.56 3.84
C TYR A 218 -2.98 -1.28 4.94
N GLU A 219 -2.75 -0.02 5.29
CA GLU A 219 -1.83 0.34 6.36
C GLU A 219 -2.34 -0.10 7.75
N LEU A 220 -3.66 -0.10 7.93
CA LEU A 220 -4.33 -0.68 9.08
C LEU A 220 -4.32 -2.23 9.12
N LYS A 221 -3.78 -2.87 8.07
CA LYS A 221 -3.73 -4.34 7.88
C LYS A 221 -5.09 -5.00 7.62
N PHE A 222 -6.09 -4.21 7.23
CA PHE A 222 -7.38 -4.68 6.72
C PHE A 222 -7.29 -4.91 5.20
N VAL A 223 -6.52 -5.93 4.80
CA VAL A 223 -6.13 -6.12 3.40
C VAL A 223 -7.31 -6.53 2.51
N GLU A 224 -8.26 -7.33 2.99
CA GLU A 224 -9.44 -7.71 2.18
C GLU A 224 -10.37 -6.52 1.96
N GLU A 225 -10.59 -5.71 3.00
CA GLU A 225 -11.37 -4.48 2.89
C GLU A 225 -10.68 -3.47 1.96
N ALA A 226 -9.36 -3.37 2.01
CA ALA A 226 -8.58 -2.56 1.07
C ALA A 226 -8.77 -3.03 -0.38
N ILE A 227 -8.76 -4.34 -0.63
CA ILE A 227 -9.03 -4.92 -1.95
C ILE A 227 -10.44 -4.53 -2.41
N ILE A 228 -11.46 -4.68 -1.57
CA ILE A 228 -12.86 -4.36 -1.92
C ILE A 228 -13.00 -2.88 -2.32
N GLU A 229 -12.41 -1.96 -1.56
CA GLU A 229 -12.49 -0.54 -1.90
C GLU A 229 -11.69 -0.21 -3.17
N LEU A 230 -10.55 -0.86 -3.39
CA LEU A 230 -9.76 -0.65 -4.60
C LEU A 230 -10.40 -1.25 -5.86
N GLU A 231 -11.11 -2.38 -5.73
CA GLU A 231 -11.95 -2.94 -6.79
C GLU A 231 -13.04 -1.95 -7.23
N LYS A 232 -13.66 -1.22 -6.29
CA LYS A 232 -14.60 -0.13 -6.61
C LYS A 232 -13.90 1.01 -7.34
N ALA A 233 -12.69 1.38 -6.94
CA ALA A 233 -11.92 2.41 -7.64
C ALA A 233 -11.65 2.02 -9.10
N VAL A 234 -11.21 0.79 -9.34
CA VAL A 234 -10.99 0.24 -10.69
C VAL A 234 -12.30 0.18 -11.48
N ALA A 235 -13.42 -0.19 -10.86
CA ALA A 235 -14.72 -0.22 -11.53
C ALA A 235 -15.20 1.19 -11.96
N LEU A 236 -14.87 2.23 -11.19
CA LEU A 236 -15.19 3.62 -11.51
C LEU A 236 -14.25 4.23 -12.56
N SER A 237 -13.03 3.71 -12.70
CA SER A 237 -12.05 4.15 -13.69
C SER A 237 -11.37 2.96 -14.36
N PRO A 238 -12.11 2.24 -15.23
CA PRO A 238 -11.63 0.97 -15.80
C PRO A 238 -10.42 1.12 -16.72
N MET A 239 -10.16 2.34 -17.23
CA MET A 239 -9.03 2.67 -18.10
C MET A 239 -7.82 3.24 -17.33
N ASN A 240 -7.84 3.21 -16.00
CA ASN A 240 -6.71 3.66 -15.19
C ASN A 240 -5.78 2.47 -14.88
N ASP A 241 -4.61 2.43 -15.53
CA ASP A 241 -3.58 1.41 -15.34
C ASP A 241 -2.99 1.44 -13.93
N VAL A 242 -2.77 2.62 -13.35
CA VAL A 242 -2.24 2.80 -11.99
C VAL A 242 -3.12 2.11 -10.95
N LEU A 243 -4.44 2.30 -11.02
CA LEU A 243 -5.38 1.64 -10.09
C LEU A 243 -5.37 0.11 -10.24
N LYS A 244 -5.20 -0.40 -11.46
CA LYS A 244 -5.08 -1.85 -11.71
C LYS A 244 -3.77 -2.41 -11.15
N VAL A 245 -2.66 -1.67 -11.28
CA VAL A 245 -1.37 -2.06 -10.71
C VAL A 245 -1.44 -2.07 -9.18
N GLU A 246 -2.04 -1.06 -8.56
CA GLU A 246 -2.24 -1.02 -7.10
C GLU A 246 -3.16 -2.16 -6.62
N LEU A 247 -4.20 -2.52 -7.39
CA LEU A 247 -5.06 -3.66 -7.07
C LEU A 247 -4.29 -4.98 -7.16
N ALA A 248 -3.48 -5.16 -8.21
CA ALA A 248 -2.62 -6.32 -8.35
C ALA A 248 -1.64 -6.46 -7.19
N LYS A 249 -1.04 -5.36 -6.73
CA LYS A 249 -0.16 -5.35 -5.56
C LYS A 249 -0.87 -5.87 -4.31
N LEU A 250 -2.11 -5.46 -4.05
CA LEU A 250 -2.88 -6.00 -2.92
C LEU A 250 -3.19 -7.49 -3.09
N TYR A 251 -3.53 -7.94 -4.30
CA TYR A 251 -3.69 -9.37 -4.58
C TYR A 251 -2.40 -10.16 -4.33
N LEU A 252 -1.23 -9.64 -4.71
CA LEU A 252 0.06 -10.27 -4.44
C LEU A 252 0.37 -10.37 -2.93
N VAL A 253 -0.04 -9.38 -2.13
CA VAL A 253 0.06 -9.46 -0.66
C VAL A 253 -0.76 -10.63 -0.10
N LYS A 254 -1.91 -10.93 -0.73
CA LYS A 254 -2.79 -12.04 -0.39
C LYS A 254 -2.45 -13.37 -1.08
N ASP A 255 -1.35 -13.42 -1.84
CA ASP A 255 -0.96 -14.55 -2.69
C ASP A 255 -2.01 -14.95 -3.75
N ARG A 256 -2.90 -14.01 -4.12
CA ARG A 256 -3.90 -14.16 -5.20
C ARG A 256 -3.26 -13.87 -6.57
N ARG A 257 -2.29 -14.69 -6.96
CA ARG A 257 -1.44 -14.52 -8.16
C ARG A 257 -2.24 -14.40 -9.47
N GLU A 258 -3.29 -15.21 -9.61
CA GLU A 258 -4.13 -15.20 -10.81
C GLU A 258 -4.93 -13.90 -10.95
N ASP A 259 -5.45 -13.36 -9.86
CA ASP A 259 -6.17 -12.10 -9.86
C ASP A 259 -5.21 -10.93 -10.12
N ALA A 260 -4.00 -10.98 -9.54
CA ALA A 260 -2.93 -10.02 -9.82
C ALA A 260 -2.56 -10.05 -11.31
N ARG A 261 -2.37 -11.24 -11.89
CA ARG A 261 -2.05 -11.42 -13.32
C ARG A 261 -3.10 -10.78 -14.21
N LYS A 262 -4.40 -10.99 -13.93
CA LYS A 262 -5.51 -10.39 -14.69
C LYS A 262 -5.45 -8.87 -14.68
N GLN A 263 -5.24 -8.26 -13.50
CA GLN A 263 -5.19 -6.80 -13.38
C GLN A 263 -3.94 -6.21 -14.06
N LEU A 264 -2.77 -6.83 -13.88
CA LEU A 264 -1.53 -6.40 -14.53
C LEU A 264 -1.62 -6.53 -16.06
N THR A 265 -2.27 -7.58 -16.56
CA THR A 265 -2.53 -7.73 -18.00
C THR A 265 -3.39 -6.59 -18.53
N ALA A 266 -4.49 -6.27 -17.84
CA ALA A 266 -5.37 -5.18 -18.23
C ALA A 266 -4.68 -3.80 -18.09
N ALA A 267 -3.76 -3.63 -17.15
CA ALA A 267 -2.94 -2.42 -17.04
C ALA A 267 -1.95 -2.31 -18.21
N PHE A 268 -1.34 -3.42 -18.61
CA PHE A 268 -0.40 -3.45 -19.73
C PHE A 268 -1.04 -3.08 -21.06
N THR A 269 -2.29 -3.50 -21.30
CA THR A 269 -3.01 -3.11 -22.52
C THR A 269 -3.30 -1.62 -22.61
N ILE A 270 -3.29 -0.92 -21.47
CA ILE A 270 -3.47 0.54 -21.41
C ILE A 270 -2.11 1.23 -21.52
N ASN A 271 -1.16 0.84 -20.66
CA ASN A 271 0.16 1.45 -20.56
C ASN A 271 1.28 0.41 -20.52
N PRO A 272 1.76 -0.07 -21.68
CA PRO A 272 2.84 -1.05 -21.74
C PRO A 272 4.21 -0.48 -21.33
N CYS A 273 4.32 0.83 -21.12
CA CYS A 273 5.55 1.52 -20.72
C CYS A 273 5.57 1.90 -19.22
N SER A 274 4.63 1.40 -18.42
CA SER A 274 4.62 1.63 -16.98
C SER A 274 5.72 0.83 -16.27
N ALA A 275 6.64 1.52 -15.59
CA ALA A 275 7.77 0.89 -14.90
C ALA A 275 7.31 0.04 -13.69
N ASP A 276 6.32 0.54 -12.93
CA ASP A 276 5.71 -0.15 -11.79
C ASP A 276 4.97 -1.41 -12.25
N LEU A 277 4.23 -1.33 -13.36
CA LEU A 277 3.56 -2.48 -13.96
C LEU A 277 4.55 -3.63 -14.21
N HIS A 278 5.67 -3.35 -14.87
CA HIS A 278 6.68 -4.38 -15.17
C HIS A 278 7.33 -4.92 -13.89
N TYR A 279 7.51 -4.10 -12.85
CA TYR A 279 8.00 -4.58 -11.57
C TYR A 279 7.03 -5.59 -10.92
N TYR A 280 5.73 -5.26 -10.88
CA TYR A 280 4.72 -6.13 -10.27
C TYR A 280 4.40 -7.36 -11.13
N LEU A 281 4.52 -7.29 -12.45
CA LEU A 281 4.53 -8.46 -13.33
C LEU A 281 5.68 -9.40 -12.97
N GLY A 282 6.89 -8.86 -12.78
CA GLY A 282 8.05 -9.64 -12.36
C GLY A 282 7.87 -10.29 -10.97
N GLU A 283 7.34 -9.57 -9.99
CA GLU A 283 6.99 -10.14 -8.68
C GLU A 283 5.91 -11.23 -8.77
N ASN A 284 4.92 -11.05 -9.65
CA ASN A 284 3.88 -12.06 -9.89
C ASN A 284 4.47 -13.33 -10.52
N PHE A 285 5.23 -13.21 -11.60
CA PHE A 285 5.90 -14.34 -12.26
C PHE A 285 6.88 -15.05 -11.33
N LEU A 286 7.62 -14.30 -10.51
CA LEU A 286 8.50 -14.87 -9.50
C LEU A 286 7.74 -15.78 -8.53
N ARG A 287 6.56 -15.35 -8.04
CA ARG A 287 5.71 -16.17 -7.16
C ARG A 287 5.06 -17.36 -7.86
N MET A 288 4.86 -17.27 -9.17
CA MET A 288 4.41 -18.38 -10.01
C MET A 288 5.57 -19.32 -10.41
N LYS A 289 6.82 -18.97 -10.06
CA LYS A 289 8.05 -19.68 -10.46
C LYS A 289 8.31 -19.66 -11.98
N GLU A 290 7.70 -18.72 -12.70
CA GLU A 290 7.97 -18.44 -14.11
C GLU A 290 9.19 -17.52 -14.23
N TYR A 291 10.37 -18.04 -13.87
CA TYR A 291 11.57 -17.22 -13.65
C TYR A 291 12.04 -16.46 -14.89
N GLU A 292 11.94 -17.07 -16.07
CA GLU A 292 12.32 -16.41 -17.32
C GLU A 292 11.47 -15.16 -17.55
N LYS A 293 10.13 -15.27 -17.50
CA LYS A 293 9.23 -14.11 -17.62
C LYS A 293 9.50 -13.08 -16.53
N ALA A 294 9.79 -13.51 -15.31
CA ALA A 294 10.14 -12.62 -14.21
C ALA A 294 11.41 -11.81 -14.51
N TRP A 295 12.43 -12.40 -15.14
CA TRP A 295 13.62 -11.70 -15.60
C TRP A 295 13.32 -10.66 -16.67
N TYR A 296 12.51 -11.01 -17.67
CA TYR A 296 12.07 -10.05 -18.70
C TYR A 296 11.37 -8.85 -18.06
N SER A 297 10.35 -9.08 -17.22
CA SER A 297 9.63 -7.99 -16.56
C SER A 297 10.55 -7.17 -15.64
N ALA A 298 11.47 -7.79 -14.90
CA ALA A 298 12.41 -7.08 -14.04
C ALA A 298 13.38 -6.18 -14.82
N ARG A 299 13.83 -6.61 -16.02
CA ARG A 299 14.68 -5.79 -16.90
C ARG A 299 13.89 -4.69 -17.60
N ALA A 300 12.66 -4.95 -18.01
CA ALA A 300 11.78 -3.91 -18.56
C ALA A 300 11.54 -2.81 -17.52
N ALA A 301 11.18 -3.19 -16.29
CA ALA A 301 11.02 -2.26 -15.18
C ALA A 301 12.29 -1.40 -14.96
N LYS A 302 13.47 -2.03 -14.97
CA LYS A 302 14.75 -1.32 -14.84
C LYS A 302 15.01 -0.36 -16.00
N GLY A 303 14.76 -0.79 -17.24
CA GLY A 303 14.93 0.03 -18.44
C GLY A 303 14.01 1.25 -18.46
N LEU A 304 12.81 1.11 -17.89
CA LEU A 304 11.82 2.17 -17.70
C LEU A 304 12.06 3.03 -16.44
N GLY A 305 13.17 2.81 -15.72
CA GLY A 305 13.58 3.65 -14.58
C GLY A 305 13.11 3.20 -13.20
N HIS A 306 12.46 2.03 -13.07
CA HIS A 306 12.11 1.47 -11.75
C HIS A 306 13.35 0.96 -11.00
N ARG A 307 13.39 1.15 -9.68
CA ARG A 307 14.40 0.57 -8.77
C ARG A 307 14.12 -0.90 -8.47
N SER A 308 14.28 -1.77 -9.48
CA SER A 308 13.97 -3.20 -9.41
C SER A 308 15.13 -4.07 -8.90
N GLU A 309 16.19 -3.49 -8.32
CA GLU A 309 17.40 -4.22 -7.90
C GLU A 309 17.09 -5.35 -6.90
N ASN A 310 16.11 -5.14 -6.02
CA ASN A 310 15.69 -6.17 -5.06
C ASN A 310 15.06 -7.37 -5.77
N LEU A 311 14.23 -7.16 -6.79
CA LEU A 311 13.62 -8.23 -7.58
C LEU A 311 14.69 -8.99 -8.37
N ILE A 312 15.60 -8.27 -9.04
CA ILE A 312 16.72 -8.86 -9.78
C ILE A 312 17.60 -9.71 -8.86
N ARG A 313 17.93 -9.22 -7.65
CA ARG A 313 18.69 -10.00 -6.65
C ARG A 313 17.97 -11.28 -6.25
N LYS A 314 16.64 -11.22 -5.99
CA LYS A 314 15.85 -12.42 -5.69
C LYS A 314 15.91 -13.42 -6.84
N LEU A 315 15.78 -12.96 -8.08
CA LEU A 315 15.81 -13.82 -9.27
C LEU A 315 17.17 -14.48 -9.48
N ALA A 316 18.27 -13.74 -9.28
CA ALA A 316 19.63 -14.26 -9.37
C ALA A 316 19.94 -15.35 -8.34
N LEU A 317 19.25 -15.36 -7.19
CA LEU A 317 19.37 -16.43 -6.20
C LEU A 317 18.58 -17.69 -6.58
N LEU A 318 17.58 -17.57 -7.46
CA LEU A 318 16.61 -18.63 -7.76
C LEU A 318 16.76 -19.21 -9.17
N SER A 319 17.40 -18.48 -10.08
CA SER A 319 17.49 -18.83 -11.50
C SER A 319 18.64 -18.12 -12.18
N GLN A 320 19.11 -18.67 -13.30
CA GLN A 320 20.07 -18.01 -14.17
C GLN A 320 19.37 -16.90 -14.98
N GLU A 321 20.04 -15.76 -15.12
CA GLU A 321 19.57 -14.69 -16.00
C GLU A 321 19.66 -15.13 -17.47
N PRO A 322 18.65 -14.82 -18.32
CA PRO A 322 18.74 -15.06 -19.75
C PRO A 322 19.98 -14.40 -20.37
N GLU A 323 20.68 -15.11 -21.25
CA GLU A 323 21.87 -14.58 -21.94
C GLU A 323 21.53 -13.41 -22.86
N SER A 324 20.30 -13.39 -23.38
CA SER A 324 19.77 -12.31 -24.20
C SER A 324 18.28 -12.10 -23.94
N TYR A 325 17.82 -10.88 -24.19
CA TYR A 325 16.40 -10.51 -24.07
C TYR A 325 15.83 -10.29 -25.46
N GLN A 326 15.01 -11.24 -25.91
CA GLN A 326 14.25 -11.15 -27.16
C GLN A 326 12.91 -10.47 -26.89
N TRP A 327 12.92 -9.14 -26.91
CA TRP A 327 11.71 -8.33 -26.73
C TRP A 327 10.74 -8.42 -27.92
N ASP A 328 11.25 -8.87 -29.05
CA ASP A 328 10.60 -8.95 -30.36
C ASP A 328 10.95 -10.32 -30.96
N SER A 329 10.16 -10.78 -31.92
CA SER A 329 10.53 -11.94 -32.73
C SER A 329 11.31 -11.51 -33.97
N ASP A 330 11.95 -12.48 -34.63
CA ASP A 330 12.69 -12.24 -35.88
C ASP A 330 11.83 -11.58 -36.96
N ASP A 331 10.52 -11.82 -36.92
CA ASP A 331 9.53 -11.39 -37.89
C ASP A 331 8.52 -10.34 -37.38
N ALA A 332 8.44 -10.05 -36.08
CA ALA A 332 7.41 -9.17 -35.53
C ALA A 332 7.93 -8.16 -34.49
N LEU A 333 7.25 -7.01 -34.44
CA LEU A 333 7.47 -5.93 -33.49
C LEU A 333 6.25 -5.80 -32.56
N PHE A 334 6.47 -5.33 -31.34
CA PHE A 334 5.40 -4.92 -30.44
C PHE A 334 5.37 -3.40 -30.39
N ILE A 335 4.21 -2.81 -30.71
CA ILE A 335 4.13 -1.37 -30.93
C ILE A 335 2.93 -0.75 -30.22
N ARG A 336 3.06 0.54 -29.92
CA ARG A 336 1.93 1.44 -29.69
C ARG A 336 2.00 2.62 -30.65
N GLN A 337 0.84 3.19 -30.97
CA GLN A 337 0.70 4.15 -32.04
C GLN A 337 -0.40 5.18 -31.80
N ILE A 338 -0.12 6.42 -32.20
CA ILE A 338 -1.11 7.50 -32.38
C ILE A 338 -1.09 7.91 -33.86
N LEU A 339 -2.24 8.11 -34.48
CA LEU A 339 -2.35 8.63 -35.85
C LEU A 339 -3.03 10.00 -35.83
N VAL A 340 -2.39 11.01 -36.43
CA VAL A 340 -2.95 12.37 -36.59
C VAL A 340 -2.82 12.86 -38.02
N LYS A 341 -3.59 13.89 -38.37
CA LYS A 341 -3.74 14.34 -39.76
C LYS A 341 -2.54 15.12 -40.28
N ASP A 342 -1.90 15.90 -39.42
CA ASP A 342 -0.87 16.87 -39.79
C ASP A 342 0.37 16.80 -38.87
N PHE A 343 1.49 17.25 -39.43
CA PHE A 343 2.79 17.23 -38.77
C PHE A 343 2.85 18.14 -37.54
N GLU A 344 2.14 19.26 -37.54
CA GLU A 344 2.12 20.21 -36.42
C GLU A 344 1.53 19.56 -35.17
N THR A 345 0.40 18.88 -35.34
CA THR A 345 -0.23 18.08 -34.27
C THR A 345 0.70 16.97 -33.80
N ALA A 346 1.34 16.24 -34.72
CA ALA A 346 2.28 15.18 -34.36
C ALA A 346 3.48 15.71 -33.55
N GLY A 347 4.05 16.84 -33.97
CA GLY A 347 5.14 17.51 -33.27
C GLY A 347 4.75 18.01 -31.88
N ARG A 348 3.54 18.58 -31.74
CA ARG A 348 2.99 18.97 -30.43
C ARG A 348 2.86 17.76 -29.51
N ILE A 349 2.32 16.65 -30.00
CA ILE A 349 2.13 15.44 -29.20
C ILE A 349 3.47 14.87 -28.73
N VAL A 350 4.45 14.72 -29.62
CA VAL A 350 5.78 14.20 -29.24
C VAL A 350 6.45 15.10 -28.20
N LYS A 351 6.39 16.43 -28.39
CA LYS A 351 6.89 17.37 -27.39
C LYS A 351 6.15 17.23 -26.06
N GLY A 352 4.83 17.11 -26.10
CA GLY A 352 3.99 16.90 -24.92
C GLY A 352 4.37 15.64 -24.14
N ILE A 353 4.63 14.53 -24.85
CA ILE A 353 5.09 13.28 -24.24
C ILE A 353 6.46 13.47 -23.58
N ALA A 354 7.40 14.16 -24.25
CA ALA A 354 8.70 14.48 -23.67
C ALA A 354 8.58 15.38 -22.41
N ASP A 355 7.58 16.26 -22.39
CA ASP A 355 7.26 17.12 -21.24
C ASP A 355 6.44 16.39 -20.15
N GLY A 356 6.16 15.09 -20.32
CA GLY A 356 5.53 14.22 -19.32
C GLY A 356 4.03 13.98 -19.50
N GLN A 357 3.43 14.39 -20.63
CA GLN A 357 2.07 13.96 -20.97
C GLN A 357 2.03 12.45 -21.25
N LEU A 358 0.95 11.80 -20.84
CA LEU A 358 0.80 10.36 -20.99
C LEU A 358 0.42 10.01 -22.43
N PHE A 359 1.15 9.05 -23.01
CA PHE A 359 0.91 8.59 -24.38
C PHE A 359 -0.50 8.03 -24.52
N GLU A 360 -0.90 7.21 -23.57
CA GLU A 360 -2.19 6.51 -23.52
C GLU A 360 -3.38 7.48 -23.49
N ASP A 361 -3.29 8.55 -22.68
CA ASP A 361 -4.33 9.59 -22.62
C ASP A 361 -4.47 10.33 -23.95
N ILE A 362 -3.34 10.65 -24.59
CA ILE A 362 -3.34 11.33 -25.90
C ILE A 362 -3.87 10.39 -26.99
N ALA A 363 -3.50 9.10 -26.95
CA ALA A 363 -3.97 8.12 -27.91
C ALA A 363 -5.49 7.98 -27.87
N ASP A 364 -6.09 7.89 -26.68
CA ASP A 364 -7.54 7.75 -26.54
C ASP A 364 -8.28 9.04 -26.98
N ALA A 365 -7.71 10.21 -26.66
CA ALA A 365 -8.30 11.51 -26.95
C ALA A 365 -8.18 11.92 -28.42
N GLU A 366 -7.00 11.76 -29.03
CA GLU A 366 -6.62 12.43 -30.27
C GLU A 366 -6.40 11.48 -31.45
N SER A 367 -6.16 10.19 -31.22
CA SER A 367 -5.81 9.26 -32.30
C SER A 367 -6.96 9.03 -33.29
N MET A 368 -6.64 9.05 -34.57
CA MET A 368 -7.53 8.75 -35.69
C MET A 368 -7.48 7.27 -36.13
N ILE A 369 -6.76 6.40 -35.42
CA ILE A 369 -6.69 4.98 -35.76
C ILE A 369 -8.09 4.35 -35.70
N PRO A 370 -8.55 3.66 -36.76
CA PRO A 370 -9.82 2.94 -36.74
C PRO A 370 -9.85 1.92 -35.59
N GLY A 371 -10.98 1.87 -34.86
CA GLY A 371 -11.13 1.00 -33.70
C GLY A 371 -10.50 1.52 -32.40
N LYS A 372 -9.73 2.62 -32.44
CA LYS A 372 -9.12 3.30 -31.28
C LYS A 372 -8.58 2.32 -30.23
N PRO A 373 -7.47 1.62 -30.54
CA PRO A 373 -6.85 0.70 -29.59
C PRO A 373 -6.55 1.45 -28.28
N ILE A 374 -6.94 0.84 -27.17
CA ILE A 374 -6.83 1.44 -25.82
C ILE A 374 -5.38 1.83 -25.56
N GLY A 375 -5.15 3.09 -25.18
CA GLY A 375 -3.82 3.64 -24.93
C GLY A 375 -2.89 3.63 -26.15
N GLY A 376 -3.45 3.42 -27.35
CA GLY A 376 -2.72 3.24 -28.59
C GLY A 376 -1.95 1.91 -28.68
N TYR A 377 -2.13 0.97 -27.76
CA TYR A 377 -1.42 -0.30 -27.79
C TYR A 377 -1.91 -1.19 -28.94
N MET A 378 -1.05 -1.42 -29.93
CA MET A 378 -1.38 -2.18 -31.14
C MET A 378 -1.09 -3.67 -30.96
N GLY A 379 -0.18 -4.03 -30.06
CA GLY A 379 0.25 -5.41 -29.86
C GLY A 379 1.28 -5.88 -30.88
N ARG A 380 1.30 -7.19 -31.14
CA ARG A 380 2.23 -7.84 -32.08
C ARG A 380 1.84 -7.51 -33.52
N TYR A 381 2.79 -7.00 -34.28
CA TYR A 381 2.67 -6.75 -35.71
C TYR A 381 3.80 -7.46 -36.44
N ASP A 382 3.46 -8.28 -37.44
CA ASP A 382 4.44 -8.78 -38.37
C ASP A 382 5.08 -7.61 -39.13
N LYS A 383 6.39 -7.66 -39.31
CA LYS A 383 7.17 -6.59 -39.97
C LYS A 383 6.71 -6.35 -41.40
N SER A 384 6.14 -7.37 -42.04
CA SER A 384 5.53 -7.32 -43.37
C SER A 384 4.18 -6.60 -43.42
N ASP A 385 3.46 -6.55 -42.30
CA ASP A 385 2.11 -6.02 -42.22
C ASP A 385 2.10 -4.52 -41.85
N LEU A 386 3.25 -4.01 -41.40
CA LEU A 386 3.48 -2.59 -41.17
C LEU A 386 3.75 -1.85 -42.48
N ASP A 387 3.37 -0.57 -42.52
CA ASP A 387 3.86 0.33 -43.56
C ASP A 387 5.40 0.28 -43.59
N PRO A 388 6.05 0.13 -44.77
CA PRO A 388 7.50 -0.02 -44.85
C PRO A 388 8.27 1.09 -44.14
N LYS A 389 7.78 2.34 -44.17
CA LYS A 389 8.40 3.47 -43.48
C LYS A 389 8.31 3.33 -41.96
N ILE A 390 7.18 2.83 -41.46
CA ILE A 390 6.99 2.57 -40.01
C ILE A 390 7.91 1.44 -39.56
N SER A 391 7.96 0.35 -40.33
CA SER A 391 8.80 -0.81 -40.05
C SER A 391 10.29 -0.42 -39.99
N GLU A 392 10.78 0.31 -41.00
CA GLU A 392 12.16 0.82 -41.05
C GLU A 392 12.47 1.76 -39.88
N ALA A 393 11.58 2.73 -39.60
CA ALA A 393 11.75 3.65 -38.50
C ALA A 393 11.89 2.92 -37.16
N LEU A 394 11.02 1.95 -36.87
CA LEU A 394 11.01 1.22 -35.60
C LEU A 394 12.17 0.23 -35.44
N LEU A 395 12.67 -0.36 -36.53
CA LEU A 395 13.82 -1.28 -36.47
C LEU A 395 15.10 -0.58 -35.98
N SER A 396 15.21 0.73 -36.20
CA SER A 396 16.32 1.54 -35.69
C SER A 396 16.17 1.93 -34.21
N GLN A 397 14.99 1.73 -33.63
CA GLN A 397 14.66 2.16 -32.27
C GLN A 397 14.87 1.05 -31.24
N LYS A 398 15.30 1.45 -30.04
CA LYS A 398 15.35 0.56 -28.88
C LYS A 398 13.93 0.38 -28.33
N VAL A 399 13.68 -0.77 -27.72
CA VAL A 399 12.44 -1.00 -26.98
C VAL A 399 12.32 0.05 -25.86
N PHE A 400 11.16 0.69 -25.75
CA PHE A 400 10.86 1.78 -24.84
C PHE A 400 11.59 3.12 -25.10
N SER A 401 12.29 3.29 -26.23
CA SER A 401 12.79 4.62 -26.60
C SER A 401 11.65 5.57 -26.91
N GLU A 402 11.94 6.88 -26.96
CA GLU A 402 10.94 7.90 -27.30
C GLU A 402 10.19 7.59 -28.61
N PRO A 403 8.91 7.97 -28.71
CA PRO A 403 8.14 7.77 -29.93
C PRO A 403 8.70 8.60 -31.09
N VAL A 404 8.59 8.06 -32.31
CA VAL A 404 9.04 8.71 -33.54
C VAL A 404 7.88 9.03 -34.46
N ILE A 405 7.98 10.14 -35.19
CA ILE A 405 6.99 10.57 -36.18
C ILE A 405 7.33 9.97 -37.54
N VAL A 406 6.36 9.32 -38.18
CA VAL A 406 6.48 8.72 -39.51
C VAL A 406 5.31 9.18 -40.38
N GLU A 407 5.60 9.74 -41.54
CA GLU A 407 4.59 10.18 -42.51
C GLU A 407 4.22 9.05 -43.49
N THR A 408 2.93 8.73 -43.58
CA THR A 408 2.35 7.81 -44.56
C THR A 408 1.22 8.49 -45.32
N GLU A 409 0.62 7.80 -46.29
CA GLU A 409 -0.57 8.30 -47.00
C GLU A 409 -1.78 8.52 -46.08
N ARG A 410 -1.79 7.90 -44.89
CA ARG A 410 -2.87 8.02 -43.91
C ARG A 410 -2.69 9.19 -42.93
N GLY A 411 -1.55 9.86 -42.97
CA GLY A 411 -1.19 10.97 -42.09
C GLY A 411 0.11 10.73 -41.34
N PHE A 412 0.23 11.31 -40.15
CA PHE A 412 1.43 11.28 -39.32
C PHE A 412 1.24 10.31 -38.16
N HIS A 413 2.08 9.28 -38.16
CA HIS A 413 2.09 8.22 -37.17
C HIS A 413 3.13 8.52 -36.10
N ILE A 414 2.72 8.52 -34.85
CA ILE A 414 3.60 8.61 -33.69
C ILE A 414 3.70 7.20 -33.14
N VAL A 415 4.81 6.52 -33.46
CA VAL A 415 5.00 5.09 -33.21
C VAL A 415 6.08 4.88 -32.17
N GLN A 416 5.86 3.90 -31.29
CA GLN A 416 6.83 3.52 -30.27
C GLN A 416 6.91 2.00 -30.16
N ARG A 417 8.14 1.49 -30.09
CA ARG A 417 8.43 0.08 -29.84
C ARG A 417 8.30 -0.21 -28.34
N VAL A 418 7.54 -1.24 -27.99
CA VAL A 418 7.30 -1.68 -26.60
C VAL A 418 7.70 -3.14 -26.43
N ALA A 419 7.82 -3.63 -25.20
CA ALA A 419 8.25 -5.00 -24.95
C ALA A 419 7.11 -6.01 -25.12
N ASN A 420 7.43 -7.18 -25.67
CA ASN A 420 6.66 -8.40 -25.44
C ASN A 420 6.88 -8.89 -24.01
N PHE A 421 5.82 -9.30 -23.30
CA PHE A 421 5.97 -10.03 -22.04
C PHE A 421 5.16 -11.33 -21.96
N ASP A 422 4.24 -11.60 -22.90
CA ASP A 422 3.59 -12.90 -22.99
C ASP A 422 2.85 -13.12 -24.33
N VAL A 423 3.32 -14.10 -25.11
CA VAL A 423 2.61 -14.58 -26.32
C VAL A 423 1.27 -15.25 -25.92
N TYR A 424 1.15 -15.81 -24.72
CA TYR A 424 -0.11 -16.42 -24.24
C TYR A 424 -1.17 -15.39 -23.84
N LEU A 425 -0.78 -14.17 -23.45
CA LEU A 425 -1.76 -13.13 -23.10
C LEU A 425 -2.56 -12.66 -24.31
N GLN A 426 -1.94 -12.67 -25.50
CA GLN A 426 -2.65 -12.37 -26.74
C GLN A 426 -3.77 -13.40 -26.98
N SER A 427 -3.51 -14.69 -26.73
CA SER A 427 -4.52 -15.75 -26.87
C SER A 427 -5.66 -15.66 -25.84
N LEU A 428 -5.37 -15.25 -24.59
CA LEU A 428 -6.37 -15.04 -23.54
C LEU A 428 -7.23 -13.78 -23.78
N LEU A 429 -6.64 -12.72 -24.32
CA LEU A 429 -7.36 -11.50 -24.71
C LEU A 429 -8.26 -11.74 -25.93
N LEU A 430 -7.80 -12.53 -26.90
CA LEU A 430 -8.59 -12.93 -28.09
C LEU A 430 -9.68 -13.95 -27.75
N ALA A 431 -9.46 -14.84 -26.78
CA ALA A 431 -10.45 -15.82 -26.34
C ALA A 431 -11.59 -15.22 -25.47
N GLY A 432 -11.44 -13.98 -25.00
CA GLY A 432 -12.47 -13.26 -24.24
C GLY A 432 -13.37 -12.35 -25.11
N SER A 433 -13.13 -12.32 -26.42
CA SER A 433 -13.86 -11.50 -27.40
C SER A 433 -14.76 -12.29 -28.35
N GLU A 434 -15.03 -13.57 -28.07
CA GLU A 434 -16.02 -14.41 -28.78
C GLU A 434 -17.38 -14.45 -28.10
#